data_AF-N0E445-F1
#
_entry.id   AF-N0E445-F1
#
_cell.length_a   1.000
_cell.length_b   1.000
_cell.length_c   1.000
_cell.angle_alpha   90.00
_cell.angle_beta   90.00
_cell.angle_gamma   90.00
#
_symmetry.space_group_name_H-M   'P 1'
#
loop_
_entity.id
_entity.type
_entity.pdbx_description
1 polymer ?
#
loop_
_entity_poly.entity_id
_entity_poly.type
_entity_poly.pdbx_seq_one_letter_code
_entity_poly.pdbx_strand_id
1 'polypeptide(L)'
;MVGALAGASFGGEVRRLAELRAVELVGFADLRCAEDYVTIVDAVWQAERRVTNRTELSEAVARHLYKLTAYKDEYEVARLLTRPRAAELAQAAVPGGTDLTFQLHPPMLRALGMGKKIGLTGSTQAVLKALVPMKKLRGTALDPFGRAHVRKVERELLRHYRVTLHDLVSGLTAENYDRAAAFAALPDVVRGYEDVKLRNVERYAAQVAALGLRAPDLP
;
A
#
# COMPACT_ATOMS: atom_id res chain seq x y z
N MET A 1 19.67 4.59 -3.95
CA MET A 1 19.13 5.78 -3.25
C MET A 1 17.94 6.28 -4.02
N VAL A 2 16.89 6.75 -3.35
CA VAL A 2 15.74 7.40 -3.99
C VAL A 2 16.10 8.88 -4.18
N GLY A 3 16.46 9.29 -5.40
CA GLY A 3 17.01 10.62 -5.68
C GLY A 3 16.05 11.76 -5.29
N ALA A 4 14.75 11.53 -5.45
CA ALA A 4 13.72 12.49 -5.09
C ALA A 4 13.75 12.93 -3.61
N LEU A 5 14.22 12.09 -2.68
CA LEU A 5 14.32 12.45 -1.25
C LEU A 5 15.36 13.55 -0.98
N ALA A 6 16.39 13.66 -1.82
CA ALA A 6 17.44 14.68 -1.67
C ALA A 6 16.94 16.07 -2.08
N GLY A 7 16.06 16.13 -3.08
CA GLY A 7 15.44 17.38 -3.54
C GLY A 7 14.14 17.75 -2.81
N ALA A 8 13.61 16.86 -1.98
CA ALA A 8 12.36 17.07 -1.28
C ALA A 8 12.46 18.15 -0.20
N SER A 9 11.47 19.02 -0.17
CA SER A 9 11.39 20.19 0.70
C SER A 9 10.75 19.91 2.06
N PHE A 10 10.09 18.76 2.21
CA PHE A 10 9.44 18.38 3.46
C PHE A 10 10.44 18.13 4.61
N GLY A 11 10.01 18.49 5.82
CA GLY A 11 10.77 18.35 7.06
C GLY A 11 10.03 17.56 8.14
N GLY A 12 10.62 17.48 9.33
CA GLY A 12 9.98 16.92 10.53
C GLY A 12 9.45 15.50 10.34
N GLU A 13 8.23 15.26 10.84
CA GLU A 13 7.57 13.95 10.80
C GLU A 13 7.30 13.49 9.36
N VAL A 14 6.96 14.40 8.44
CA VAL A 14 6.71 14.07 7.03
C VAL A 14 7.95 13.47 6.38
N ARG A 15 9.13 14.06 6.63
CA ARG A 15 10.42 13.51 6.16
C ARG A 15 10.67 12.12 6.71
N ARG A 16 10.52 11.94 8.03
CA ARG A 16 10.71 10.64 8.69
C ARG A 16 9.78 9.56 8.10
N LEU A 17 8.52 9.90 7.87
CA LEU A 17 7.52 9.00 7.27
C LEU A 17 7.87 8.65 5.83
N ALA A 18 8.29 9.64 5.03
CA ALA A 18 8.61 9.48 3.62
C ALA A 18 9.86 8.64 3.38
N GLU A 19 10.93 8.85 4.17
CA GLU A 19 12.18 8.09 4.06
C GLU A 19 11.97 6.60 4.30
N LEU A 20 11.26 6.24 5.39
CA LEU A 20 10.95 4.85 5.70
C LEU A 20 10.16 4.19 4.56
N ARG A 21 9.11 4.87 4.08
CA ARG A 21 8.19 4.34 3.06
C ARG A 21 8.81 4.25 1.69
N ALA A 22 9.65 5.21 1.30
CA ALA A 22 10.33 5.20 0.01
C ALA A 22 11.24 3.96 -0.09
N VAL A 23 11.99 3.62 0.96
CA VAL A 23 12.80 2.40 1.02
C VAL A 23 11.94 1.15 0.87
N GLU A 24 10.81 1.10 1.58
CA GLU A 24 9.86 -0.01 1.48
C GLU A 24 9.26 -0.13 0.07
N LEU A 25 8.93 0.98 -0.58
CA LEU A 25 8.39 1.01 -1.95
C LEU A 25 9.39 0.52 -3.00
N VAL A 26 10.69 0.83 -2.86
CA VAL A 26 11.73 0.24 -3.73
C VAL A 26 11.75 -1.29 -3.59
N GLY A 27 11.66 -1.78 -2.35
CA GLY A 27 11.60 -3.21 -2.07
C GLY A 27 10.34 -3.87 -2.64
N PHE A 28 9.20 -3.22 -2.43
CA PHE A 28 7.87 -3.67 -2.82
C PHE A 28 7.70 -3.66 -4.35
N ALA A 29 7.92 -2.52 -5.00
CA ALA A 29 7.77 -2.32 -6.44
C ALA A 29 9.15 -2.07 -7.07
N ASP A 30 9.51 -0.81 -7.29
CA ASP A 30 10.75 -0.36 -7.91
C ASP A 30 11.10 1.08 -7.50
N LEU A 31 12.20 1.61 -8.05
CA LEU A 31 12.69 2.97 -7.78
C LEU A 31 11.68 4.04 -8.23
N ARG A 32 11.08 3.86 -9.41
CA ARG A 32 10.12 4.83 -9.97
C ARG A 32 8.91 4.99 -9.07
N CYS A 33 8.38 3.90 -8.53
CA CYS A 33 7.27 3.93 -7.59
C CYS A 33 7.60 4.73 -6.32
N ALA A 34 8.84 4.62 -5.82
CA ALA A 34 9.28 5.39 -4.66
C ALA A 34 9.47 6.88 -5.00
N GLU A 35 9.99 7.19 -6.19
CA GLU A 35 10.14 8.57 -6.67
C GLU A 35 8.78 9.25 -6.86
N ASP A 36 7.83 8.60 -7.54
CA ASP A 36 6.46 9.09 -7.72
C ASP A 36 5.78 9.38 -6.36
N TYR A 37 5.96 8.49 -5.38
CA TYR A 37 5.47 8.69 -4.02
C TYR A 37 6.06 9.95 -3.37
N VAL A 38 7.39 10.12 -3.44
CA VAL A 38 8.07 11.28 -2.86
C VAL A 38 7.60 12.58 -3.54
N THR A 39 7.48 12.58 -4.86
CA THR A 39 7.00 13.74 -5.63
C THR A 39 5.59 14.15 -5.22
N ILE A 40 4.68 13.18 -5.02
CA ILE A 40 3.31 13.50 -4.56
C ILE A 40 3.32 14.07 -3.14
N VAL A 41 4.08 13.47 -2.22
CA VAL A 41 4.17 13.98 -0.83
C VAL A 41 4.75 15.39 -0.80
N ASP A 42 5.78 15.67 -1.62
CA ASP A 42 6.39 17.00 -1.70
C ASP A 42 5.46 18.05 -2.30
N ALA A 43 4.71 17.70 -3.35
CA ALA A 43 3.71 18.60 -3.92
C ALA A 43 2.62 18.97 -2.90
N VAL A 44 2.14 17.99 -2.12
CA VAL A 44 1.18 18.23 -1.03
C VAL A 44 1.79 19.13 0.03
N TRP A 45 3.00 18.82 0.51
CA TRP A 45 3.71 19.64 1.49
C TRP A 45 3.82 21.10 1.03
N GLN A 46 4.24 21.33 -0.22
CA GLN A 46 4.38 22.67 -0.79
C GLN A 46 3.06 23.43 -0.85
N ALA A 47 1.97 22.79 -1.24
CA ALA A 47 0.64 23.41 -1.19
C ALA A 47 0.22 23.74 0.25
N GLU A 48 0.46 22.81 1.16
CA GLU A 48 0.21 22.96 2.60
C GLU A 48 0.90 24.20 3.18
N ARG A 49 2.19 24.39 2.86
CA ARG A 49 3.01 25.51 3.35
C ARG A 49 2.50 26.87 2.89
N ARG A 50 1.78 26.95 1.77
CA ARG A 50 1.23 28.20 1.26
C ARG A 50 0.03 28.70 2.07
N VAL A 51 -0.63 27.83 2.82
CA VAL A 51 -1.92 28.14 3.47
C VAL A 51 -1.91 28.01 4.98
N THR A 52 -1.00 27.22 5.57
CA THR A 52 -0.94 26.99 7.01
C THR A 52 0.44 26.54 7.45
N ASN A 53 0.71 26.49 8.77
CA ASN A 53 1.92 25.88 9.38
C ASN A 53 1.69 24.43 9.87
N ARG A 54 0.47 23.92 9.79
CA ARG A 54 0.09 22.59 10.27
C ARG A 54 0.46 21.48 9.27
N THR A 55 0.65 20.24 9.70
CA THR A 55 1.21 19.13 8.89
C THR A 55 0.30 17.92 8.72
N GLU A 56 -0.94 17.97 9.19
CA GLU A 56 -1.83 16.80 9.22
C GLU A 56 -2.15 16.27 7.82
N LEU A 57 -2.30 17.15 6.83
CA LEU A 57 -2.56 16.75 5.45
C LEU A 57 -1.36 16.03 4.84
N SER A 58 -0.16 16.62 4.91
CA SER A 58 1.04 16.01 4.32
C SER A 58 1.45 14.71 5.05
N GLU A 59 1.28 14.65 6.38
CA GLU A 59 1.47 13.42 7.15
C GLU A 59 0.46 12.32 6.79
N ALA A 60 -0.82 12.68 6.66
CA ALA A 60 -1.86 11.74 6.25
C ALA A 60 -1.56 11.18 4.84
N VAL A 61 -1.18 12.03 3.89
CA VAL A 61 -0.80 11.60 2.55
C VAL A 61 0.40 10.66 2.59
N ALA A 62 1.46 10.99 3.33
CA ALA A 62 2.62 10.12 3.48
C ALA A 62 2.21 8.72 4.00
N ARG A 63 1.34 8.67 5.01
CA ARG A 63 0.85 7.38 5.57
C ARG A 63 0.00 6.59 4.59
N HIS A 64 -0.99 7.24 3.99
CA HIS A 64 -2.10 6.56 3.32
C HIS A 64 -1.86 6.35 1.83
N LEU A 65 -1.12 7.23 1.16
CA LEU A 65 -0.66 6.97 -0.21
C LEU A 65 0.22 5.72 -0.25
N TYR A 66 1.13 5.59 0.72
CA TYR A 66 1.93 4.37 0.87
C TYR A 66 1.04 3.15 1.12
N LYS A 67 0.07 3.23 2.04
CA LYS A 67 -0.85 2.11 2.34
C LYS A 67 -1.62 1.63 1.10
N LEU A 68 -2.08 2.55 0.26
CA LEU A 68 -2.78 2.24 -0.99
C LEU A 68 -1.85 1.74 -2.10
N THR A 69 -0.59 2.17 -2.08
CA THR A 69 0.41 1.77 -3.09
C THR A 69 1.03 0.41 -2.76
N ALA A 70 1.49 0.24 -1.52
CA ALA A 70 2.08 -0.97 -0.96
C ALA A 70 1.03 -1.86 -0.29
N TYR A 71 0.01 -2.25 -1.06
CA TYR A 71 -0.96 -3.23 -0.57
C TYR A 71 -0.26 -4.60 -0.40
N LYS A 72 -0.63 -5.34 0.64
CA LYS A 72 -0.11 -6.69 0.86
C LYS A 72 -0.64 -7.61 -0.25
N ASP A 73 0.19 -7.84 -1.24
CA ASP A 73 -0.09 -8.76 -2.33
C ASP A 73 0.72 -10.05 -2.18
N GLU A 74 0.42 -11.01 -3.04
CA GLU A 74 0.96 -12.36 -2.98
C GLU A 74 2.48 -12.35 -3.15
N TYR A 75 2.99 -11.41 -3.94
CA TYR A 75 4.42 -11.17 -4.12
C TYR A 75 5.08 -10.64 -2.85
N GLU A 76 4.44 -9.69 -2.16
CA GLU A 76 4.95 -9.15 -0.90
C GLU A 76 4.87 -10.17 0.23
N VAL A 77 3.81 -10.99 0.29
CA VAL A 77 3.72 -12.14 1.21
C VAL A 77 4.85 -13.12 0.93
N ALA A 78 5.07 -13.50 -0.33
CA ALA A 78 6.17 -14.39 -0.69
C ALA A 78 7.53 -13.81 -0.30
N ARG A 79 7.78 -12.53 -0.56
CA ARG A 79 9.01 -11.83 -0.14
C ARG A 79 9.20 -11.84 1.37
N LEU A 80 8.15 -11.56 2.14
CA LEU A 80 8.21 -11.54 3.60
C LEU A 80 8.50 -12.92 4.18
N LEU A 81 7.90 -13.97 3.62
CA LEU A 81 8.06 -15.36 4.08
C LEU A 81 9.38 -16.02 3.62
N THR A 82 10.00 -15.51 2.57
CA THR A 82 11.26 -16.04 2.02
C THR A 82 12.51 -15.36 2.59
N ARG A 83 12.35 -14.32 3.43
CA ARG A 83 13.48 -13.64 4.07
C ARG A 83 14.20 -14.56 5.07
N PRO A 84 15.54 -14.55 5.13
CA PRO A 84 16.31 -15.35 6.10
C PRO A 84 15.86 -15.11 7.55
N ARG A 85 15.62 -13.83 7.88
CA ARG A 85 15.11 -13.41 9.19
C ARG A 85 13.76 -14.02 9.58
N ALA A 86 12.89 -14.32 8.61
CA ALA A 86 11.60 -14.95 8.90
C ALA A 86 11.78 -16.42 9.32
N ALA A 87 12.72 -17.14 8.67
CA ALA A 87 13.09 -18.49 9.05
C ALA A 87 13.80 -18.52 10.42
N GLU A 88 14.71 -17.57 10.67
CA GLU A 88 15.42 -17.42 11.95
C GLU A 88 14.45 -17.10 13.10
N LEU A 89 13.54 -16.14 12.92
CA LEU A 89 12.51 -15.80 13.91
C LEU A 89 11.57 -16.97 14.20
N ALA A 90 11.21 -17.74 13.19
CA ALA A 90 10.34 -18.90 13.34
C ALA A 90 11.05 -20.07 14.06
N GLN A 91 12.33 -20.30 13.77
CA GLN A 91 13.16 -21.27 14.49
C GLN A 91 13.45 -20.84 15.93
N ALA A 92 13.65 -19.55 16.18
CA ALA A 92 13.84 -19.00 17.52
C ALA A 92 12.55 -19.08 18.36
N ALA A 93 11.39 -18.87 17.74
CA ALA A 93 10.10 -18.96 18.42
C ALA A 93 9.64 -20.41 18.70
N VAL A 94 10.11 -21.38 17.90
CA VAL A 94 9.81 -22.82 18.09
C VAL A 94 11.10 -23.63 17.98
N PRO A 95 11.90 -23.71 19.05
CA PRO A 95 13.14 -24.51 19.07
C PRO A 95 12.82 -25.97 18.78
N GLY A 96 13.41 -26.53 17.72
CA GLY A 96 13.16 -27.91 17.28
C GLY A 96 11.94 -28.12 16.37
N GLY A 97 11.24 -27.04 15.97
CA GLY A 97 10.15 -27.11 15.00
C GLY A 97 10.66 -27.39 13.59
N THR A 98 10.62 -28.65 13.16
CA THR A 98 10.70 -29.01 11.73
C THR A 98 9.31 -28.83 11.09
N ASP A 99 9.25 -28.29 9.88
CA ASP A 99 8.00 -28.08 9.11
C ASP A 99 7.01 -27.02 9.65
N LEU A 100 7.50 -25.78 9.84
CA LEU A 100 6.65 -24.61 10.10
C LEU A 100 5.56 -24.48 9.03
N THR A 101 4.32 -24.73 9.44
CA THR A 101 3.15 -24.59 8.58
C THR A 101 2.50 -23.23 8.83
N PHE A 102 2.57 -22.33 7.85
CA PHE A 102 1.85 -21.08 7.96
C PHE A 102 0.37 -21.31 7.66
N GLN A 103 -0.49 -20.76 8.52
CA GLN A 103 -1.92 -20.61 8.22
C GLN A 103 -2.12 -19.47 7.22
N LEU A 104 -1.53 -19.64 6.04
CA LEU A 104 -1.89 -18.82 4.91
C LEU A 104 -3.22 -19.37 4.43
N HIS A 105 -4.26 -18.56 4.59
CA HIS A 105 -5.45 -18.64 3.77
C HIS A 105 -5.36 -17.54 2.71
N PRO A 106 -4.67 -17.72 1.57
CA PRO A 106 -4.83 -16.81 0.45
C PRO A 106 -5.76 -17.53 -0.52
N PRO A 107 -7.06 -17.17 -0.60
CA PRO A 107 -7.90 -17.57 -1.71
C PRO A 107 -7.33 -17.14 -3.07
N MET A 108 -6.27 -16.33 -3.09
CA MET A 108 -5.52 -15.96 -4.28
C MET A 108 -4.46 -17.01 -4.69
N LEU A 109 -3.93 -17.84 -3.78
CA LEU A 109 -3.11 -19.01 -4.13
C LEU A 109 -3.96 -20.20 -4.58
N ARG A 110 -5.28 -20.20 -4.32
CA ARG A 110 -6.22 -21.13 -4.99
C ARG A 110 -6.18 -20.99 -6.51
N ALA A 111 -5.91 -19.78 -7.05
CA ALA A 111 -5.76 -19.58 -8.49
C ALA A 111 -4.54 -20.34 -9.06
N LEU A 112 -3.56 -20.68 -8.22
CA LEU A 112 -2.42 -21.53 -8.52
C LEU A 112 -2.62 -23.00 -8.03
N GLY A 113 -3.85 -23.38 -7.68
CA GLY A 113 -4.19 -24.73 -7.20
C GLY A 113 -3.88 -25.02 -5.71
N MET A 114 -3.36 -24.05 -4.96
CA MET A 114 -2.97 -24.21 -3.55
C MET A 114 -4.12 -23.84 -2.61
N GLY A 115 -5.04 -24.80 -2.40
CA GLY A 115 -6.29 -24.60 -1.65
C GLY A 115 -6.28 -24.98 -0.16
N LYS A 116 -5.14 -25.34 0.44
CA LYS A 116 -5.02 -25.80 1.85
C LYS A 116 -3.81 -25.19 2.56
N LYS A 117 -3.75 -25.37 3.90
CA LYS A 117 -2.63 -24.96 4.79
C LYS A 117 -1.29 -25.19 4.10
N ILE A 118 -0.46 -24.14 4.02
CA ILE A 118 0.81 -24.19 3.31
C ILE A 118 1.92 -24.48 4.33
N GLY A 119 2.44 -25.71 4.29
CA GLY A 119 3.70 -26.07 4.96
C GLY A 119 4.87 -25.36 4.29
N LEU A 120 5.78 -24.74 5.04
CA LEU A 120 7.09 -24.33 4.54
C LEU A 120 8.01 -25.55 4.37
N THR A 121 7.60 -26.52 3.56
CA THR A 121 8.49 -27.57 3.09
C THR A 121 9.41 -27.01 2.00
N GLY A 122 10.52 -27.70 1.70
CA GLY A 122 11.52 -27.23 0.72
C GLY A 122 10.94 -26.90 -0.66
N SER A 123 9.92 -27.64 -1.11
CA SER A 123 9.23 -27.40 -2.38
C SER A 123 8.37 -26.12 -2.36
N THR A 124 7.64 -25.85 -1.29
CA THR A 124 6.86 -24.61 -1.15
C THR A 124 7.78 -23.38 -1.06
N GLN A 125 8.90 -23.48 -0.34
CA GLN A 125 9.88 -22.40 -0.28
C GLN A 125 10.44 -22.07 -1.66
N ALA A 126 10.67 -23.08 -2.51
CA ALA A 126 11.10 -22.86 -3.89
C ALA A 126 10.05 -22.10 -4.71
N VAL A 127 8.76 -22.44 -4.58
CA VAL A 127 7.65 -21.73 -5.23
C VAL A 127 7.55 -20.28 -4.75
N LEU A 128 7.61 -20.03 -3.44
CA LEU A 128 7.56 -18.67 -2.88
C LEU A 128 8.78 -17.84 -3.35
N LYS A 129 9.98 -18.44 -3.39
CA LYS A 129 11.19 -17.78 -3.91
C LYS A 129 11.06 -17.45 -5.40
N ALA A 130 10.42 -18.32 -6.18
CA ALA A 130 10.15 -18.07 -7.60
C ALA A 130 9.15 -16.93 -7.84
N LEU A 131 8.21 -16.70 -6.90
CA LEU A 131 7.27 -15.57 -6.98
C LEU A 131 7.93 -14.22 -6.71
N VAL A 132 9.00 -14.14 -5.91
CA VAL A 132 9.70 -12.88 -5.58
C VAL A 132 10.13 -12.08 -6.83
N PRO A 133 10.87 -12.65 -7.81
CA PRO A 133 11.24 -11.91 -9.02
C PRO A 133 10.06 -11.63 -9.95
N MET A 134 8.96 -12.38 -9.83
CA MET A 134 7.73 -12.19 -10.61
C MET A 134 6.93 -10.96 -10.16
N LYS A 135 7.37 -10.22 -9.14
CA LYS A 135 6.78 -8.91 -8.77
C LYS A 135 6.68 -7.93 -9.94
N LYS A 136 7.51 -8.09 -10.98
CA LYS A 136 7.45 -7.28 -12.22
C LYS A 136 6.17 -7.51 -13.04
N LEU A 137 5.49 -8.64 -12.85
CA LEU A 137 4.21 -8.92 -13.50
C LEU A 137 3.05 -8.16 -12.85
N ARG A 138 3.23 -7.61 -11.65
CA ARG A 138 2.21 -6.88 -10.91
C ARG A 138 1.58 -5.78 -11.78
N GLY A 139 0.26 -5.82 -11.90
CA GLY A 139 -0.49 -4.81 -12.66
C GLY A 139 -0.40 -4.96 -14.18
N THR A 140 0.27 -6.00 -14.70
CA THR A 140 0.31 -6.32 -16.13
C THR A 140 -0.83 -7.27 -16.53
N ALA A 141 -1.11 -7.42 -17.83
CA ALA A 141 -2.10 -8.40 -18.33
C ALA A 141 -1.72 -9.86 -18.02
N LEU A 142 -0.45 -10.11 -17.72
CA LEU A 142 0.14 -11.41 -17.37
C LEU A 142 0.14 -11.67 -15.85
N ASP A 143 -0.43 -10.76 -15.05
CA ASP A 143 -0.57 -10.95 -13.60
C ASP A 143 -1.66 -12.00 -13.28
N PRO A 144 -1.29 -13.21 -12.80
CA PRO A 144 -2.28 -14.24 -12.47
C PRO A 144 -3.16 -13.84 -11.27
N PHE A 145 -2.71 -12.88 -10.46
CA PHE A 145 -3.43 -12.36 -9.30
C PHE A 145 -4.23 -11.09 -9.65
N GLY A 146 -3.81 -10.36 -10.68
CA GLY A 146 -4.34 -9.04 -11.06
C GLY A 146 -5.77 -9.00 -11.60
N ARG A 147 -6.35 -10.17 -11.95
CA ARG A 147 -7.72 -10.31 -12.47
C ARG A 147 -8.79 -10.51 -11.38
N ALA A 148 -8.39 -10.78 -10.14
CA ALA A 148 -9.35 -10.90 -9.03
C ALA A 148 -10.09 -9.57 -8.82
N HIS A 149 -11.40 -9.64 -8.54
CA HIS A 149 -12.26 -8.46 -8.33
C HIS A 149 -11.65 -7.48 -7.30
N VAL A 150 -11.11 -7.99 -6.20
CA VAL A 150 -10.40 -7.20 -5.16
C VAL A 150 -9.26 -6.35 -5.75
N ARG A 151 -8.52 -6.84 -6.75
CA ARG A 151 -7.41 -6.10 -7.36
C ARG A 151 -7.87 -4.99 -8.28
N LYS A 152 -9.02 -5.15 -8.95
CA LYS A 152 -9.65 -4.06 -9.71
C LYS A 152 -10.07 -2.94 -8.75
N VAL A 153 -10.71 -3.32 -7.63
CA VAL A 153 -11.12 -2.39 -6.56
C VAL A 153 -9.93 -1.64 -5.97
N GLU A 154 -8.82 -2.32 -5.65
CA GLU A 154 -7.62 -1.66 -5.10
C GLU A 154 -6.97 -0.66 -6.06
N ARG A 155 -6.86 -1.01 -7.35
CA ARG A 155 -6.33 -0.09 -8.36
C ARG A 155 -7.24 1.12 -8.52
N GLU A 156 -8.54 0.90 -8.53
CA GLU A 156 -9.54 1.96 -8.60
C GLU A 156 -9.45 2.89 -7.38
N LEU A 157 -9.29 2.34 -6.17
CA LEU A 157 -9.10 3.14 -4.97
C LEU A 157 -7.85 4.01 -5.02
N LEU A 158 -6.72 3.46 -5.45
CA LEU A 158 -5.49 4.25 -5.60
C LEU A 158 -5.65 5.34 -6.66
N ARG A 159 -6.30 5.03 -7.79
CA ARG A 159 -6.59 6.00 -8.85
C ARG A 159 -7.48 7.13 -8.35
N HIS A 160 -8.62 6.78 -7.75
CA HIS A 160 -9.55 7.73 -7.15
C HIS A 160 -8.84 8.62 -6.12
N TYR A 161 -8.11 8.01 -5.19
CA TYR A 161 -7.37 8.75 -4.16
C TYR A 161 -6.42 9.78 -4.76
N ARG A 162 -5.63 9.40 -5.79
CA ARG A 162 -4.67 10.31 -6.43
C ARG A 162 -5.37 11.48 -7.15
N VAL A 163 -6.45 11.21 -7.88
CA VAL A 163 -7.20 12.24 -8.60
C VAL A 163 -7.84 13.22 -7.64
N THR A 164 -8.60 12.72 -6.65
CA THR A 164 -9.28 13.59 -5.68
C THR A 164 -8.28 14.37 -4.82
N LEU A 165 -7.15 13.76 -4.44
CA LEU A 165 -6.08 14.44 -3.71
C LEU A 165 -5.49 15.59 -4.55
N HIS A 166 -5.21 15.35 -5.82
CA HIS A 166 -4.70 16.38 -6.72
C HIS A 166 -5.65 17.58 -6.81
N ASP A 167 -6.95 17.34 -6.95
CA ASP A 167 -7.96 18.40 -7.06
C ASP A 167 -8.07 19.21 -5.76
N LEU A 168 -8.08 18.53 -4.61
CA LEU A 168 -8.08 19.18 -3.29
C LEU A 168 -6.83 20.04 -3.07
N VAL A 169 -5.66 19.54 -3.47
CA VAL A 169 -4.38 20.21 -3.29
C VAL A 169 -4.25 21.41 -4.23
N SER A 170 -4.78 21.33 -5.44
CA SER A 170 -4.75 22.42 -6.43
C SER A 170 -5.59 23.62 -5.99
N GLY A 171 -6.68 23.38 -5.27
CA GLY A 171 -7.56 24.41 -4.72
C GLY A 171 -7.44 24.60 -3.20
N LEU A 172 -6.31 24.19 -2.59
CA LEU A 172 -6.16 24.21 -1.14
C LEU A 172 -6.16 25.64 -0.60
N THR A 173 -6.95 25.88 0.43
CA THR A 173 -7.01 27.13 1.20
C THR A 173 -7.00 26.81 2.70
N ALA A 174 -6.87 27.83 3.54
CA ALA A 174 -6.94 27.65 4.99
C ALA A 174 -8.32 27.13 5.43
N GLU A 175 -9.40 27.55 4.76
CA GLU A 175 -10.79 27.20 5.08
C GLU A 175 -11.14 25.77 4.71
N ASN A 176 -10.53 25.21 3.66
CA ASN A 176 -10.80 23.85 3.19
C ASN A 176 -9.73 22.83 3.64
N TYR A 177 -8.74 23.27 4.41
CA TYR A 177 -7.63 22.44 4.88
C TYR A 177 -8.11 21.18 5.62
N ASP A 178 -9.01 21.34 6.59
CA ASP A 178 -9.48 20.21 7.42
C ASP A 178 -10.22 19.17 6.58
N ARG A 179 -10.94 19.61 5.53
CA ARG A 179 -11.60 18.71 4.58
C ARG A 179 -10.58 17.91 3.77
N ALA A 180 -9.51 18.56 3.31
CA ALA A 180 -8.44 17.88 2.59
C ALA A 180 -7.69 16.87 3.49
N ALA A 181 -7.37 17.26 4.73
CA ALA A 181 -6.73 16.38 5.70
C ALA A 181 -7.61 15.18 6.07
N ALA A 182 -8.92 15.41 6.27
CA ALA A 182 -9.89 14.35 6.52
C ALA A 182 -9.94 13.36 5.34
N PHE A 183 -10.00 13.84 4.10
CA PHE A 183 -9.95 12.99 2.91
C PHE A 183 -8.67 12.16 2.84
N ALA A 184 -7.50 12.78 3.08
CA ALA A 184 -6.21 12.11 3.05
C ALA A 184 -6.10 10.98 4.10
N ALA A 185 -6.83 11.10 5.22
CA ALA A 185 -6.87 10.08 6.27
C ALA A 185 -7.86 8.93 5.98
N LEU A 186 -8.84 9.12 5.09
CA LEU A 186 -9.89 8.12 4.82
C LEU A 186 -9.38 6.72 4.43
N PRO A 187 -8.27 6.53 3.70
CA PRO A 187 -7.79 5.19 3.40
C PRO A 187 -7.46 4.38 4.65
N ASP A 188 -7.41 5.00 5.83
CA ASP A 188 -7.28 4.28 7.07
C ASP A 188 -8.42 3.30 7.35
N VAL A 189 -9.65 3.60 6.92
CA VAL A 189 -10.81 2.71 7.14
C VAL A 189 -10.73 1.43 6.30
N VAL A 190 -10.01 1.48 5.17
CA VAL A 190 -9.79 0.33 4.29
C VAL A 190 -8.75 -0.59 4.92
N ARG A 191 -9.22 -1.48 5.79
CA ARG A 191 -8.44 -2.51 6.51
C ARG A 191 -9.07 -3.89 6.34
N GLY A 192 -8.32 -4.92 6.71
CA GLY A 192 -8.76 -6.31 6.64
C GLY A 192 -8.48 -6.96 5.28
N TYR A 193 -8.96 -8.18 5.12
CA TYR A 193 -8.76 -9.03 3.95
C TYR A 193 -10.11 -9.34 3.29
N GLU A 194 -10.10 -9.55 1.97
CA GLU A 194 -11.26 -10.03 1.18
C GLU A 194 -12.57 -9.26 1.43
N ASP A 195 -13.63 -9.94 1.83
CA ASP A 195 -14.97 -9.37 2.03
C ASP A 195 -15.00 -8.32 3.15
N VAL A 196 -14.13 -8.44 4.15
CA VAL A 196 -13.96 -7.39 5.16
C VAL A 196 -13.38 -6.13 4.54
N LYS A 197 -12.42 -6.30 3.60
CA LYS A 197 -11.85 -5.18 2.87
C LYS A 197 -12.89 -4.55 1.95
N LEU A 198 -13.63 -5.33 1.15
CA LEU A 198 -14.66 -4.83 0.24
C LEU A 198 -15.74 -4.02 0.99
N ARG A 199 -16.25 -4.51 2.13
CA ARG A 199 -17.17 -3.74 2.98
C ARG A 199 -16.55 -2.45 3.50
N ASN A 200 -15.27 -2.45 3.84
CA ASN A 200 -14.57 -1.23 4.24
C ASN A 200 -14.34 -0.26 3.07
N VAL A 201 -14.31 -0.74 1.83
CA VAL A 201 -14.27 0.11 0.63
C VAL A 201 -15.60 0.84 0.45
N GLU A 202 -16.73 0.17 0.68
CA GLU A 202 -18.05 0.84 0.69
C GLU A 202 -18.11 1.93 1.76
N ARG A 203 -17.55 1.67 2.95
CA ARG A 203 -17.43 2.68 4.02
C ARG A 203 -16.53 3.85 3.61
N TYR A 204 -15.43 3.58 2.91
CA TYR A 204 -14.59 4.63 2.34
C TYR A 204 -15.39 5.49 1.35
N ALA A 205 -16.12 4.89 0.41
CA ALA A 205 -16.94 5.60 -0.56
C ALA A 205 -18.01 6.48 0.12
N ALA A 206 -18.69 5.95 1.14
CA ALA A 206 -19.67 6.70 1.92
C ALA A 206 -19.04 7.92 2.64
N GLN A 207 -17.84 7.77 3.21
CA GLN A 207 -17.15 8.87 3.88
C GLN A 207 -16.62 9.93 2.90
N VAL A 208 -16.18 9.51 1.70
CA VAL A 208 -15.83 10.46 0.63
C VAL A 208 -17.05 11.30 0.24
N ALA A 209 -18.21 10.65 0.04
CA ALA A 209 -19.45 11.36 -0.27
C ALA A 209 -19.89 12.30 0.86
N ALA A 210 -19.71 11.91 2.12
CA ALA A 210 -19.99 12.77 3.28
C ALA A 210 -19.11 14.03 3.34
N LEU A 211 -17.91 14.00 2.74
CA LEU A 211 -17.06 15.18 2.54
C LEU A 211 -17.46 16.00 1.30
N GLY A 212 -18.58 15.68 0.64
CA GLY A 212 -19.03 16.35 -0.58
C GLY A 212 -18.09 16.12 -1.78
N LEU A 213 -17.36 15.01 -1.78
CA LEU A 213 -16.46 14.61 -2.86
C LEU A 213 -17.11 13.49 -3.67
N ARG A 214 -16.76 13.38 -4.96
CA ARG A 214 -17.20 12.25 -5.80
C ARG A 214 -16.59 10.96 -5.24
N ALA A 215 -17.43 9.95 -5.01
CA ALA A 215 -16.99 8.62 -4.58
C ALA A 215 -16.30 7.83 -5.72
N PRO A 216 -15.48 6.81 -5.40
CA PRO A 216 -14.87 5.94 -6.41
C PRO A 216 -15.92 5.14 -7.19
N ASP A 217 -15.67 4.92 -8.48
CA ASP A 217 -16.52 4.10 -9.34
C ASP A 217 -16.09 2.63 -9.20
N LEU A 218 -16.60 1.97 -8.15
CA LEU A 218 -16.22 0.61 -7.81
C LEU A 218 -16.75 -0.42 -8.85
N PRO A 219 -15.90 -1.34 -9.33
CA PRO A 219 -16.26 -2.38 -10.30
C PRO A 219 -17.03 -3.56 -9.68
#